data_AF-A0A0N8QAH3-F1
#
_entry.id   AF-A0A0N8QAH3-F1
#
_cell.length_a   1.000
_cell.length_b   1.000
_cell.length_c   1.000
_cell.angle_alpha   90.00
_cell.angle_beta   90.00
_cell.angle_gamma   90.00
#
_symmetry.space_group_name_H-M   'P 1'
#
loop_
_entity.id
_entity.type
_entity.pdbx_description
1 polymer ?
#
loop_
_entity_poly.entity_id
_entity_poly.type
_entity_poly.pdbx_seq_one_letter_code
_entity_poly.pdbx_strand_id
1 'polypeptide(L)'
;MIKKDTHERYGEELEFISIDLSDKKHPNRVIDFLEIRDPVSKEFTCDIHAKWSEGKYHPTLKMSEEDFLDLADLFGAWAERIRKAKKD
;
A
#
# COMPACT_ATOMS: atom_id res chain seq x y z
N MET A 1 -6.48 -2.10 -10.32
CA MET A 1 -6.18 -3.47 -9.82
C MET A 1 -5.38 -3.36 -8.54
N ILE A 2 -5.83 -4.03 -7.48
CA ILE A 2 -5.17 -4.02 -6.18
C ILE A 2 -4.39 -5.32 -5.99
N LYS A 3 -3.15 -5.20 -5.53
CA LYS A 3 -2.28 -6.34 -5.22
C LYS A 3 -1.88 -6.27 -3.75
N LYS A 4 -1.97 -7.40 -3.06
CA LYS A 4 -1.37 -7.63 -1.74
C LYS A 4 -0.35 -8.77 -1.85
N ASP A 5 0.84 -8.57 -1.30
CA ASP A 5 1.95 -9.54 -1.35
C ASP A 5 3.00 -9.19 -0.29
N THR A 6 4.14 -9.88 -0.25
CA THR A 6 5.25 -9.59 0.68
C THR A 6 6.47 -8.98 0.00
N HIS A 7 7.26 -8.24 0.76
CA HIS A 7 8.57 -7.72 0.37
C HIS A 7 9.59 -8.01 1.47
N GLU A 8 10.86 -8.18 1.08
CA GLU A 8 11.95 -8.39 2.03
C GLU A 8 12.50 -7.04 2.48
N ARG A 9 12.62 -6.85 3.80
CA ARG A 9 13.32 -5.71 4.39
C ARG A 9 14.03 -6.13 5.68
N TYR A 10 15.36 -5.98 5.69
CA TYR A 10 16.22 -6.30 6.84
C TYR A 10 16.13 -7.76 7.32
N GLY A 11 15.92 -8.70 6.41
CA GLY A 11 15.78 -10.12 6.70
C GLY A 11 14.39 -10.53 7.19
N GLU A 12 13.41 -9.63 7.18
CA GLU A 12 12.02 -9.90 7.50
C GLU A 12 11.16 -9.81 6.22
N GLU A 13 10.24 -10.77 6.04
CA GLU A 13 9.18 -10.65 5.03
C GLU A 13 8.03 -9.82 5.61
N LEU A 14 7.76 -8.67 5.01
CA LEU A 14 6.76 -7.69 5.44
C LEU A 14 5.68 -7.53 4.36
N GLU A 15 4.48 -7.13 4.74
CA GLU A 15 3.37 -6.99 3.77
C GLU A 15 3.48 -5.69 2.97
N PHE A 16 2.97 -5.70 1.74
CA PHE A 16 2.67 -4.48 1.01
C PHE A 16 1.30 -4.56 0.33
N ILE A 17 0.72 -3.39 0.07
CA ILE A 17 -0.45 -3.21 -0.79
C ILE A 17 -0.07 -2.27 -1.92
N SER A 18 -0.29 -2.68 -3.16
CA SER A 18 -0.10 -1.86 -4.36
C SER A 18 -1.44 -1.63 -5.03
N ILE A 19 -1.72 -0.38 -5.39
CA ILE A 19 -2.93 0.06 -6.07
C ILE A 19 -2.53 0.57 -7.45
N ASP A 20 -2.82 -0.22 -8.48
CA ASP A 20 -2.63 0.18 -9.87
C ASP A 20 -3.89 0.86 -10.40
N LEU A 21 -3.80 2.18 -10.61
CA LEU A 21 -4.81 3.07 -11.18
C LEU A 21 -4.38 3.58 -12.57
N SER A 22 -3.46 2.87 -13.19
CA SER A 22 -2.93 3.21 -14.51
C SER A 22 -3.98 3.04 -15.60
N ASP A 23 -3.94 3.94 -16.57
CA ASP A 23 -4.78 3.89 -17.75
C ASP A 23 -3.92 4.07 -19.02
N LYS A 24 -4.53 3.90 -20.21
CA LYS A 24 -3.80 4.03 -21.48
C LYS A 24 -3.09 5.38 -21.66
N LYS A 25 -3.60 6.45 -21.02
CA LYS A 25 -3.09 7.82 -21.09
C LYS A 25 -2.08 8.11 -19.98
N HIS A 26 -2.14 7.37 -18.88
CA HIS A 26 -1.36 7.56 -17.66
C HIS A 26 -0.92 6.19 -17.10
N PRO A 27 0.15 5.60 -17.66
CA PRO A 27 0.58 4.24 -17.33
C PRO A 27 1.30 4.12 -15.98
N ASN A 28 1.50 5.24 -15.29
CA ASN A 28 2.29 5.33 -14.07
C ASN A 28 1.47 5.96 -12.95
N ARG A 29 0.26 5.45 -12.71
CA ARG A 29 -0.58 5.86 -11.57
C ARG A 29 -0.66 4.70 -10.60
N VAL A 30 0.43 4.49 -9.88
CA VAL A 30 0.56 3.39 -8.92
C VAL A 30 0.85 3.99 -7.55
N ILE A 31 0.11 3.51 -6.55
CA ILE A 31 0.34 3.84 -5.13
C ILE A 31 0.70 2.55 -4.41
N ASP A 32 1.88 2.52 -3.81
CA ASP A 32 2.37 1.41 -3.01
C ASP A 32 2.40 1.81 -1.53
N PHE A 33 1.87 0.95 -0.67
CA PHE A 33 1.92 1.02 0.79
C PHE A 33 2.79 -0.14 1.27
N LEU A 34 3.95 0.14 1.84
CA LEU A 34 4.92 -0.88 2.25
C LEU A 34 5.01 -0.90 3.77
N GLU A 35 4.72 -2.06 4.39
CA GLU A 35 5.00 -2.26 5.82
C GLU A 35 6.50 -2.14 6.06
N ILE A 36 6.83 -1.45 7.14
CA ILE A 36 8.18 -1.34 7.65
C ILE A 36 8.10 -1.54 9.14
N ARG A 37 9.16 -2.09 9.70
CA ARG A 37 9.35 -2.15 11.14
C ARG A 37 10.62 -1.44 11.48
N ASP A 38 10.55 -0.59 12.50
CA ASP A 38 11.77 -0.04 13.06
C ASP A 38 12.64 -1.22 13.55
N PRO A 39 13.91 -1.31 13.15
CA PRO A 39 14.74 -2.47 13.47
C PRO A 39 15.01 -2.60 14.98
N VAL A 40 14.88 -1.50 15.74
CA VAL A 40 15.13 -1.43 17.18
C VAL A 40 13.83 -1.58 17.98
N SER A 41 12.84 -0.72 17.74
CA SER A 41 11.58 -0.70 18.50
C SER A 41 10.56 -1.72 18.00
N LYS A 42 10.77 -2.30 16.82
CA LYS A 42 9.82 -3.18 16.11
C LYS A 42 8.45 -2.54 15.86
N GLU A 43 8.37 -1.22 15.98
CA GLU A 43 7.14 -0.48 15.73
C GLU A 43 6.78 -0.50 14.24
N PHE A 44 5.51 -0.73 13.96
CA PHE A 44 4.96 -0.67 12.60
C PHE A 44 5.02 0.77 12.06
N THR A 45 5.61 0.93 10.88
CA THR A 45 5.52 2.12 10.05
C THR A 45 5.13 1.72 8.63
N CYS A 46 4.71 2.68 7.81
CA CYS A 46 4.32 2.43 6.43
C CYS A 46 4.94 3.49 5.51
N ASP A 47 5.79 3.08 4.57
CA ASP A 47 6.21 3.97 3.48
C ASP A 47 5.11 3.99 2.42
N ILE A 48 4.80 5.18 1.93
CA ILE A 48 3.82 5.37 0.84
C ILE A 48 4.58 5.90 -0.36
N HIS A 49 4.67 5.08 -1.41
CA HIS A 49 5.29 5.48 -2.67
C HIS A 49 4.21 5.75 -3.70
N ALA A 50 4.25 6.95 -4.27
CA ALA A 50 3.36 7.30 -5.35
C ALA A 50 4.20 7.55 -6.60
N LYS A 51 4.01 6.71 -7.61
CA LYS A 51 4.60 6.94 -8.93
C LYS A 51 3.64 7.86 -9.67
N TRP A 52 4.13 9.04 -10.08
CA TRP A 52 3.42 10.00 -10.94
C TRP A 52 4.35 10.45 -12.06
N SER A 53 3.79 10.87 -13.20
CA SER A 53 4.60 11.52 -14.24
C SER A 53 4.89 12.95 -13.79
N GLU A 54 6.17 13.33 -13.70
CA GLU A 54 6.64 14.68 -13.35
C GLU A 54 5.98 15.79 -14.20
N GLY A 55 5.48 15.46 -15.40
CA GLY A 55 4.94 16.41 -16.36
C GLY A 55 3.46 16.80 -16.22
N LYS A 56 2.70 16.36 -15.20
CA LYS A 56 1.27 16.71 -15.06
C LYS A 56 0.86 17.06 -13.64
N TYR A 57 0.40 18.31 -13.49
CA TYR A 57 -0.31 18.84 -12.32
C TYR A 57 -1.36 17.82 -11.82
N HIS A 58 -1.20 17.38 -10.57
CA HIS A 58 -2.08 16.52 -9.76
C HIS A 58 -3.27 15.88 -10.50
N PRO A 59 -3.09 14.74 -11.22
CA PRO A 59 -4.24 14.06 -11.80
C PRO A 59 -5.15 13.56 -10.67
N THR A 60 -6.43 13.97 -10.70
CA THR A 60 -7.45 13.34 -9.87
C THR A 60 -7.51 11.86 -10.22
N LEU A 61 -7.22 11.02 -9.25
CA LEU A 61 -7.40 9.58 -9.36
C LEU A 61 -8.87 9.22 -9.26
N LYS A 62 -9.26 8.18 -9.99
CA LYS A 62 -10.57 7.55 -9.87
C LYS A 62 -10.38 6.06 -9.64
N MET A 63 -11.28 5.50 -8.86
CA MET A 63 -11.34 4.08 -8.50
C MET A 63 -12.80 3.65 -8.64
N SER A 64 -13.04 2.39 -9.00
CA SER A 64 -14.39 1.83 -9.02
C SER A 64 -14.90 1.62 -7.58
N GLU A 65 -16.21 1.46 -7.40
CA GLU A 65 -16.79 1.11 -6.09
C GLU A 65 -16.27 -0.23 -5.58
N GLU A 66 -16.19 -1.23 -6.46
CA GLU A 66 -15.67 -2.56 -6.15
C GLU A 66 -14.22 -2.52 -5.68
N ASP A 67 -13.33 -1.87 -6.44
CA ASP A 67 -11.93 -1.70 -6.03
C ASP A 67 -11.82 -0.94 -4.69
N PHE A 68 -12.71 0.04 -4.43
CA PHE A 68 -12.69 0.79 -3.17
C PHE A 68 -13.06 -0.08 -1.98
N LEU A 69 -14.08 -0.94 -2.12
CA LEU A 69 -14.48 -1.88 -1.07
C LEU A 69 -13.40 -2.93 -0.83
N ASP A 70 -12.82 -3.49 -1.89
CA ASP A 70 -11.70 -4.44 -1.78
C ASP A 70 -10.50 -3.81 -1.05
N LEU A 71 -10.19 -2.56 -1.36
CA LEU A 71 -9.12 -1.82 -0.69
C LEU A 71 -9.41 -1.61 0.81
N ALA A 72 -10.65 -1.26 1.14
CA ALA A 72 -11.08 -1.06 2.52
C ALA A 72 -10.96 -2.36 3.34
N ASP A 73 -11.37 -3.49 2.78
CA ASP A 73 -11.26 -4.80 3.41
C ASP A 73 -9.80 -5.20 3.64
N LEU A 74 -8.93 -4.95 2.66
CA LEU A 74 -7.49 -5.21 2.79
C LEU A 74 -6.85 -4.37 3.90
N PHE A 75 -7.14 -3.07 3.96
CA PHE A 75 -6.66 -2.21 5.06
C PHE A 75 -7.26 -2.61 6.41
N GLY A 76 -8.52 -3.03 6.44
CA GLY A 76 -9.17 -3.56 7.63
C GLY A 76 -8.44 -4.78 8.18
N ALA A 77 -8.16 -5.76 7.33
CA ALA A 77 -7.40 -6.96 7.69
C ALA A 77 -5.97 -6.62 8.16
N TRP A 78 -5.31 -5.68 7.47
CA TRP A 78 -3.97 -5.23 7.85
C TRP A 78 -3.96 -4.54 9.22
N ALA A 79 -4.91 -3.65 9.48
CA ALA A 79 -5.06 -2.97 10.77
C ALA A 79 -5.34 -3.96 11.92
N GLU A 80 -6.18 -4.96 11.70
CA GLU A 80 -6.45 -6.02 12.70
C GLU A 80 -5.19 -6.82 13.05
N ARG A 81 -4.35 -7.14 12.06
CA ARG A 81 -3.05 -7.79 12.32
C ARG A 81 -2.15 -6.94 13.21
N ILE A 82 -2.03 -5.64 12.90
CA ILE A 82 -1.23 -4.71 13.70
C ILE A 82 -1.76 -4.64 15.14
N ARG A 83 -3.08 -4.58 15.32
CA ARG A 83 -3.70 -4.56 16.65
C ARG A 83 -3.43 -5.83 17.46
N LYS A 84 -3.46 -7.00 16.81
CA LYS A 84 -3.14 -8.29 17.47
C LYS A 84 -1.69 -8.34 17.92
N ALA A 85 -0.76 -7.95 17.04
CA ALA A 85 0.67 -7.93 17.35
C ALA A 85 1.06 -6.97 18.49
N LYS A 86 0.24 -5.96 18.82
CA LYS A 86 0.46 -5.07 19.98
C LYS A 86 -0.07 -5.65 21.31
N LYS A 87 -0.90 -6.69 21.26
CA LYS A 87 -1.50 -7.33 22.45
C LYS A 87 -0.70 -8.53 22.93
N ASP A 88 0.06 -9.15 22.03
CA ASP A 88 0.98 -10.25 22.29
C ASP A 88 2.34 -9.72 22.77
#